data_AF-A0A9X8VAJ3-F1
#
_entry.id   AF-A0A9X8VAJ3-F1
#
_cell.length_a   1.000
_cell.length_b   1.000
_cell.length_c   1.000
_cell.angle_alpha   90.00
_cell.angle_beta   90.00
_cell.angle_gamma   90.00
#
_symmetry.space_group_name_H-M   'P 1'
#
loop_
_entity.id
_entity.type
_entity.pdbx_description
1 polymer ?
#
loop_
_entity_poly.entity_id
_entity_poly.type
_entity_poly.pdbx_seq_one_letter_code
_entity_poly.pdbx_strand_id
1 'polypeptide(L)'
;RMVPVASPAYFARCGRPATPQSLQNHRCINMRLPTLGGLYAWEFARDGREIKVRVEGQLTFNSLRQRIDAAQLGLGIAFVPEDTVAEPLADGRLQMALEDW
;
A
#
# COMPACT_ATOMS: atom_id res chain seq x y z
N ARG A 1 7.98 9.23 4.29
CA ARG A 1 6.96 9.27 3.20
C ARG A 1 6.04 8.07 3.34
N MET A 2 4.88 8.10 2.68
CA MET A 2 3.99 6.93 2.59
C MET A 2 4.42 6.07 1.40
N VAL A 3 4.45 4.75 1.57
CA VAL A 3 4.93 3.82 0.55
C VAL A 3 3.95 2.65 0.36
N PRO A 4 3.66 2.25 -0.88
CA PRO A 4 2.89 1.04 -1.13
C PRO A 4 3.80 -0.18 -1.02
N VAL A 5 3.39 -1.14 -0.20
CA VAL A 5 4.16 -2.35 0.08
C VAL A 5 3.29 -3.59 -0.03
N ALA A 6 3.87 -4.69 -0.49
CA ALA A 6 3.24 -6.01 -0.49
C ALA A 6 4.30 -7.09 -0.31
N SER A 7 3.88 -8.32 0.03
CA SER A 7 4.81 -9.44 0.07
C SER A 7 5.31 -9.82 -1.34
N PRO A 8 6.53 -10.38 -1.45
CA PRO A 8 7.02 -10.92 -2.73
C PRO A 8 6.06 -11.93 -3.37
N ALA A 9 5.40 -12.76 -2.56
CA ALA A 9 4.42 -13.74 -3.02
C ALA A 9 3.18 -13.08 -3.66
N TYR A 10 2.74 -11.93 -3.14
CA TYR A 10 1.66 -11.18 -3.77
C TYR A 10 2.08 -10.65 -5.15
N PHE A 11 3.26 -10.03 -5.25
CA PHE A 11 3.75 -9.49 -6.53
C PHE A 11 4.05 -10.57 -7.56
N ALA A 12 4.55 -11.74 -7.14
CA ALA A 12 4.75 -12.88 -8.04
C ALA A 12 3.43 -13.38 -8.65
N ARG A 13 2.33 -13.34 -7.89
CA ARG A 13 1.00 -13.82 -8.33
C ARG A 13 0.20 -12.77 -9.10
N CYS A 14 0.29 -11.50 -8.69
CA CYS A 14 -0.59 -10.44 -9.17
C CYS A 14 0.13 -9.37 -10.01
N GLY A 15 1.45 -9.47 -10.18
CA GLY A 15 2.27 -8.44 -10.80
C GLY A 15 2.49 -7.24 -9.88
N ARG A 16 3.35 -6.31 -10.32
CA ARG A 16 3.61 -5.03 -9.64
C ARG A 16 2.86 -3.90 -10.34
N PRO A 17 2.26 -2.95 -9.60
CA PRO A 17 1.64 -1.77 -10.21
C PRO A 17 2.72 -0.90 -10.86
N ALA A 18 2.50 -0.51 -12.12
CA ALA A 18 3.41 0.35 -12.87
C ALA A 18 3.13 1.85 -12.64
N THR A 19 1.91 2.20 -12.25
CA THR A 19 1.47 3.57 -11.97
C THR A 19 0.53 3.61 -10.77
N PRO A 20 0.40 4.75 -10.07
CA PRO A 20 -0.60 4.92 -9.02
C PRO A 20 -2.01 4.54 -9.46
N GLN A 21 -2.41 4.85 -10.70
CA GLN A 21 -3.74 4.51 -11.22
C GLN A 21 -3.94 3.00 -11.34
N SER A 22 -2.89 2.24 -11.67
CA SER A 22 -2.96 0.78 -11.81
C SER A 22 -3.27 0.05 -10.50
N LEU A 23 -3.15 0.73 -9.34
CA LEU A 23 -3.57 0.19 -8.04
C LEU A 23 -5.06 -0.19 -7.99
N GLN A 24 -5.90 0.40 -8.84
CA GLN A 24 -7.30 0.00 -8.97
C GLN A 24 -7.47 -1.47 -9.42
N ASN A 25 -6.47 -2.04 -10.09
CA ASN A 25 -6.45 -3.43 -10.53
C ASN A 25 -5.84 -4.38 -9.50
N HIS A 26 -5.45 -3.87 -8.33
CA HIS A 26 -4.84 -4.64 -7.26
C HIS A 26 -5.74 -4.68 -6.02
N ARG A 27 -5.59 -5.74 -5.23
CA ARG A 27 -6.19 -5.83 -3.90
C ARG A 27 -5.46 -4.85 -2.99
N CYS A 28 -6.08 -3.72 -2.66
CA CYS A 28 -5.50 -2.77 -1.73
C CYS A 28 -6.04 -2.95 -0.30
N ILE A 29 -5.20 -2.69 0.68
CA ILE A 29 -5.52 -2.76 2.10
C ILE A 29 -5.79 -1.34 2.58
N ASN A 30 -7.07 -1.04 2.71
CA ASN A 30 -7.57 0.28 2.99
C ASN A 30 -7.37 0.69 4.46
N MET A 31 -7.16 1.99 4.66
CA MET A 31 -7.19 2.60 6.00
C MET A 31 -8.53 3.30 6.19
N ARG A 32 -9.26 2.96 7.26
CA ARG A 32 -10.43 3.72 7.67
C ARG A 32 -10.00 4.91 8.52
N LEU A 33 -10.42 6.11 8.13
CA LEU A 33 -10.19 7.33 8.88
C LEU A 33 -11.14 7.39 10.09
N PRO A 34 -10.64 7.79 11.28
CA PRO A 34 -11.40 7.71 12.53
C PRO A 34 -12.52 8.76 12.66
N THR A 35 -12.49 9.85 11.88
CA THR A 35 -13.38 11.00 12.08
C THR A 35 -14.67 10.92 11.26
N LEU A 36 -14.57 10.76 9.94
CA LEU A 36 -15.72 10.75 9.02
C LEU A 36 -15.99 9.37 8.40
N GLY A 37 -15.33 8.32 8.89
CA GLY A 37 -15.51 6.94 8.42
C GLY A 37 -15.04 6.68 6.97
N GLY A 38 -14.55 7.70 6.26
CA GLY A 38 -14.03 7.58 4.90
C GLY A 38 -12.77 6.73 4.82
N LEU A 39 -12.45 6.27 3.62
CA LEU A 39 -11.18 5.61 3.32
C LEU A 39 -10.12 6.67 3.02
N TYR A 40 -8.91 6.46 3.53
CA TYR A 40 -7.77 7.31 3.20
C TYR A 40 -7.46 7.23 1.70
N ALA A 41 -7.45 8.37 1.00
CA ALA A 41 -7.00 8.46 -0.38
C ALA A 41 -5.48 8.41 -0.41
N TRP A 42 -4.89 7.56 -1.25
CA TRP A 42 -3.44 7.41 -1.31
C TRP A 42 -2.85 8.55 -2.14
N GLU A 43 -1.82 9.19 -1.62
CA GLU A 43 -1.23 10.41 -2.16
C GLU A 43 0.18 10.10 -2.68
N PHE A 44 0.40 10.39 -3.96
CA PHE A 44 1.67 10.17 -4.67
C PHE A 44 2.14 11.50 -5.25
N ALA A 45 3.45 11.71 -5.34
CA ALA A 45 4.04 12.94 -5.85
C ALA A 45 5.29 12.66 -6.68
N ARG A 46 5.25 12.99 -7.97
CA ARG A 46 6.40 12.87 -8.88
C ARG A 46 6.56 14.13 -9.72
N ASP A 47 7.78 14.65 -9.80
CA ASP A 47 8.14 15.82 -10.62
C ASP A 47 7.20 17.04 -10.40
N GLY A 48 6.83 17.29 -9.13
CA GLY A 48 5.92 18.38 -8.76
C GLY A 48 4.43 18.13 -9.08
N ARG A 49 4.07 16.93 -9.54
CA ARG A 49 2.68 16.51 -9.78
C ARG A 49 2.19 15.59 -8.67
N GLU A 50 1.20 16.06 -7.94
CA GLU A 50 0.48 15.25 -6.95
C GLU A 50 -0.68 14.50 -7.59
N ILE A 51 -0.84 13.23 -7.20
CA ILE A 51 -1.95 12.38 -7.62
C ILE A 51 -2.56 11.74 -6.38
N LYS A 52 -3.89 11.84 -6.28
CA LYS A 52 -4.66 11.14 -5.25
C LYS A 52 -5.41 9.97 -5.88
N VAL A 53 -5.18 8.77 -5.35
CA VAL A 53 -5.80 7.54 -5.83
C VAL A 53 -6.74 7.01 -4.76
N ARG A 54 -8.01 6.82 -5.13
CA ARG A 54 -8.92 5.98 -4.35
C ARG A 54 -8.75 4.56 -4.82
N VAL A 55 -8.43 3.67 -3.88
CA VAL A 55 -8.17 2.27 -4.15
C VAL A 55 -9.30 1.41 -3.62
N GLU A 56 -9.56 0.30 -4.31
CA GLU A 56 -10.51 -0.70 -3.89
C GLU A 56 -9.80 -1.91 -3.28
N GLY A 57 -10.51 -2.63 -2.43
CA GLY A 57 -9.98 -3.87 -1.87
C GLY A 57 -10.80 -4.42 -0.73
N GLN A 58 -10.63 -5.72 -0.51
CA GLN A 58 -11.45 -6.52 0.40
C GLN A 58 -11.17 -6.25 1.89
N LEU A 59 -10.01 -5.67 2.22
CA LEU A 59 -9.60 -5.43 3.60
C LEU A 59 -9.57 -3.94 3.92
N THR A 60 -10.17 -3.58 5.05
CA THR A 60 -10.12 -2.23 5.60
C THR A 60 -9.81 -2.31 7.09
N PHE A 61 -8.76 -1.64 7.54
CA PHE A 61 -8.35 -1.58 8.94
C PHE A 61 -8.19 -0.13 9.40
N ASN A 62 -8.34 0.12 10.69
CA ASN A 62 -7.91 1.36 11.33
C ASN A 62 -6.50 1.22 11.95
N SER A 63 -6.07 0.00 12.26
CA SER A 63 -4.76 -0.29 12.85
C SER A 63 -3.67 -0.39 11.79
N LEU A 64 -2.57 0.35 11.98
CA LEU A 64 -1.39 0.26 11.13
C LEU A 64 -0.78 -1.15 11.14
N ARG A 65 -0.63 -1.77 12.32
CA ARG A 65 -0.03 -3.11 12.46
C ARG A 65 -0.79 -4.16 11.66
N GLN A 66 -2.13 -4.16 11.73
CA GLN A 66 -2.95 -5.10 10.97
C GLN A 66 -2.79 -4.94 9.44
N ARG A 67 -2.56 -3.71 8.97
CA ARG A 67 -2.32 -3.46 7.54
C ARG A 67 -0.98 -4.03 7.08
N ILE A 68 0.05 -3.88 7.91
CA ILE A 68 1.39 -4.44 7.66
C ILE A 68 1.33 -5.97 7.68
N ASP A 69 0.71 -6.57 8.70
CA ASP A 69 0.56 -8.02 8.81
C ASP A 69 -0.19 -8.60 7.60
N ALA A 70 -1.28 -7.96 7.18
CA ALA A 70 -2.04 -8.37 5.99
C ALA A 70 -1.20 -8.28 4.69
N ALA A 71 -0.35 -7.25 4.55
CA ALA A 71 0.56 -7.14 3.41
C ALA A 71 1.62 -8.26 3.42
N GLN A 72 2.19 -8.59 4.58
CA GLN A 72 3.16 -9.68 4.75
C GLN A 72 2.55 -11.04 4.42
N LEU A 73 1.28 -11.26 4.81
CA LEU A 73 0.51 -12.46 4.46
C LEU A 73 0.09 -12.51 2.98
N GLY A 74 0.42 -11.49 2.18
CA GLY A 74 0.11 -11.46 0.75
C GLY A 74 -1.36 -11.28 0.41
N LEU A 75 -2.11 -10.62 1.30
CA LEU A 75 -3.55 -10.34 1.13
C LEU A 75 -3.82 -9.11 0.25
N GLY A 76 -2.80 -8.29 -0.01
CA GLY A 76 -2.89 -7.11 -0.83
C GLY A 76 -1.70 -6.16 -0.67
N ILE A 77 -1.85 -4.98 -1.27
CA ILE A 77 -0.91 -3.86 -1.15
C ILE A 77 -1.38 -2.96 -0.02
N ALA A 78 -0.51 -2.63 0.93
CA ALA A 78 -0.78 -1.64 1.97
C ALA A 78 -0.02 -0.34 1.70
N PHE A 79 -0.57 0.79 2.12
CA PHE A 79 0.07 2.11 1.98
C PHE A 79 0.39 2.70 3.34
N VAL A 80 1.64 2.57 3.76
CA VAL A 80 2.06 2.76 5.16
C VAL A 80 3.25 3.71 5.24
N PRO A 81 3.52 4.32 6.40
CA PRO A 81 4.76 5.05 6.62
C PRO A 81 5.97 4.12 6.45
N GLU A 82 6.96 4.52 5.64
CA GLU A 82 8.13 3.71 5.30
C GLU A 82 8.96 3.24 6.51
N ASP A 83 9.09 4.10 7.52
CA ASP A 83 9.75 3.84 8.80
C ASP A 83 9.11 2.66 9.56
N THR A 84 7.82 2.44 9.37
CA THR A 84 7.07 1.37 10.07
C THR A 84 7.27 -0.01 9.45
N VAL A 85 7.92 -0.08 8.28
CA VAL A 85 8.18 -1.32 7.53
C VAL A 85 9.66 -1.51 7.18
N ALA A 86 10.56 -0.75 7.79
CA ALA A 86 12.00 -0.82 7.51
C ALA A 86 12.59 -2.24 7.68
N GLU A 87 12.26 -2.92 8.78
CA GLU A 87 12.74 -4.29 9.05
C GLU A 87 12.15 -5.32 8.07
N PRO A 88 10.81 -5.39 7.85
CA PRO A 88 10.25 -6.26 6.82
C PRO A 88 10.77 -6.02 5.40
N LEU A 89 11.14 -4.77 5.05
CA LEU A 89 11.77 -4.45 3.77
C LEU A 89 13.21 -4.96 3.71
N ALA A 90 14.00 -4.75 4.77
CA ALA A 90 15.38 -5.22 4.85
C ALA A 90 15.48 -6.75 4.77
N ASP A 91 14.57 -7.48 5.42
CA ASP A 91 14.54 -8.94 5.42
C ASP A 91 13.85 -9.53 4.17
N GLY A 92 13.34 -8.69 3.26
CA GLY A 92 12.64 -9.12 2.05
C GLY A 92 11.24 -9.72 2.28
N ARG A 93 10.67 -9.60 3.48
CA ARG A 93 9.28 -10.00 3.77
C ARG A 93 8.26 -9.11 3.07
N LEU A 94 8.62 -7.84 2.86
CA LEU A 94 7.88 -6.88 2.05
C LEU A 94 8.78 -6.34 0.94
N GLN A 95 8.14 -5.86 -0.11
CA GLN A 95 8.77 -5.10 -1.19
C GLN A 95 7.97 -3.84 -1.43
N MET A 96 8.67 -2.75 -1.76
CA MET A 96 8.05 -1.50 -2.18
C MET A 96 7.57 -1.62 -3.63
N ALA A 97 6.57 -0.82 -3.97
CA ALA A 97 6.18 -0.52 -5.34
C ALA A 97 6.17 1.00 -5.55
N LEU A 98 6.11 1.43 -6.81
CA LEU A 98 5.98 2.85 -7.16
C LEU A 98 7.04 3.73 -6.48
N GLU A 99 8.29 3.27 -6.39
CA GLU A 99 9.37 3.97 -5.65
C GLU A 99 9.73 5.35 -6.22
N ASP A 100 9.43 5.55 -7.51
CA ASP A 100 9.61 6.81 -8.24
C ASP A 100 8.49 7.85 -8.02
N TRP A 101 7.54 7.56 -7.12
CA TRP A 101 6.33 8.37 -6.87
C TRP A 101 6.23 8.89 -5.44
#